data_AF-A0A0Q4U5S8-F1
#
_entry.id   AF-A0A0Q4U5S8-F1
#
_cell.length_a   1.000
_cell.length_b   1.000
_cell.length_c   1.000
_cell.angle_alpha   90.00
_cell.angle_beta   90.00
_cell.angle_gamma   90.00
#
_symmetry.space_group_name_H-M   'P 1'
#
loop_
_entity.id
_entity.type
_entity.pdbx_description
1 polymer ?
#
loop_
_entity_poly.entity_id
_entity_poly.type
_entity_poly.pdbx_seq_one_letter_code
_entity_poly.pdbx_strand_id
1 'polypeptide(L)'
;MPTGQPVDLILQCYADQAVVRVGSRLSPVRVARPLTITGLRASLVLADQSPVETGGLRLDVKVNGASMLSAPLLIKPGQLSSRAAGIAQPVISAPAIPDDAEISVDVVAEGLGARGLRVMLVGNYA
;
A
#
# COMPACT_ATOMS: atom_id res chain seq x y z
N MET A 1 6.13 18.55 15.43
CA MET A 1 4.76 18.14 15.78
C MET A 1 4.87 17.26 17.02
N PRO A 2 3.88 17.27 17.93
CA PRO A 2 3.92 16.42 19.12
C PRO A 2 3.95 14.94 18.73
N THR A 3 4.78 14.14 19.40
CA THR A 3 4.75 12.68 19.30
C THR A 3 3.33 12.17 19.60
N GLY A 4 2.88 11.16 18.87
CA GLY A 4 1.56 10.55 19.03
C GLY A 4 0.43 11.27 18.29
N GLN A 5 0.68 12.40 17.63
CA GLN A 5 -0.31 13.02 16.75
C GLN A 5 -0.54 12.12 15.52
N PRO A 6 -1.80 11.82 15.16
CA PRO A 6 -2.11 10.99 14.01
C PRO A 6 -1.72 11.66 12.69
N VAL A 7 -1.31 10.83 11.73
CA VAL A 7 -0.99 11.24 10.37
C VAL A 7 -1.38 10.16 9.38
N ASP A 8 -1.93 10.60 8.25
CA ASP A 8 -2.23 9.76 7.11
C ASP A 8 -1.40 10.23 5.92
N LEU A 9 -0.69 9.30 5.28
CA LEU A 9 0.05 9.54 4.04
C LEU A 9 -0.63 8.78 2.91
N ILE A 10 -0.96 9.50 1.82
CA ILE A 10 -1.60 8.92 0.64
C ILE A 10 -0.59 8.93 -0.51
N LEU A 11 -0.26 7.74 -1.00
CA LEU A 11 0.62 7.53 -2.14
C LEU A 11 -0.21 7.16 -3.36
N GLN A 12 -0.28 8.05 -4.33
CA GLN A 12 -0.84 7.73 -5.64
C GLN A 12 0.22 6.98 -6.45
N CYS A 13 0.02 5.67 -6.66
CA CYS A 13 0.96 4.81 -7.37
C CYS A 13 0.67 4.77 -8.87
N TYR A 14 -0.61 4.84 -9.23
CA TYR A 14 -1.08 4.90 -10.62
C TYR A 14 -2.15 5.98 -10.76
N ALA A 15 -2.15 6.70 -11.88
CA ALA A 15 -3.23 7.63 -12.23
C ALA A 15 -4.55 6.89 -12.46
N ASP A 16 -5.67 7.60 -12.35
CA ASP A 16 -7.02 7.00 -12.35
C ASP A 16 -7.33 6.13 -13.57
N GLN A 17 -6.77 6.50 -14.73
CA GLN A 17 -6.94 5.77 -15.99
C GLN A 17 -5.78 4.80 -16.29
N ALA A 18 -4.69 4.86 -15.53
CA ALA A 18 -3.52 4.02 -15.76
C ALA A 18 -3.77 2.61 -15.20
N VAL A 19 -3.47 1.61 -16.01
CA VAL A 19 -3.60 0.21 -15.60
C VAL A 19 -2.44 -0.15 -14.70
N VAL A 20 -2.75 -0.77 -13.57
CA VAL A 20 -1.77 -1.24 -12.60
C VAL A 20 -0.98 -2.38 -13.24
N ARG A 21 0.35 -2.29 -13.13
CA ARG A 21 1.29 -3.30 -13.59
C ARG A 21 2.22 -3.72 -12.47
N VAL A 22 2.78 -4.92 -12.58
CA VAL A 22 3.93 -5.32 -11.76
C VAL A 22 5.04 -4.29 -11.92
N GLY A 23 5.59 -3.86 -10.80
CA GLY A 23 6.60 -2.81 -10.76
C GLY A 23 7.12 -2.63 -9.35
N SER A 24 8.36 -2.17 -9.25
CA SER A 24 9.03 -1.91 -7.98
C SER A 24 9.33 -0.44 -7.81
N ARG A 25 9.44 0.02 -6.56
CA ARG A 25 9.83 1.38 -6.19
C ARG A 25 8.89 2.44 -6.80
N LEU A 26 7.58 2.16 -6.79
CA LEU A 26 6.56 3.09 -7.26
C LEU A 26 6.35 4.19 -6.23
N SER A 27 6.15 5.41 -6.73
CA SER A 27 5.91 6.63 -5.95
C SER A 27 6.84 6.80 -4.75
N PRO A 28 8.18 6.82 -4.97
CA PRO A 28 9.13 6.99 -3.90
C PRO A 28 8.94 8.37 -3.26
N VAL A 29 8.82 8.40 -1.94
CA VAL A 29 8.74 9.64 -1.16
C VAL A 29 9.61 9.51 0.07
N ARG A 30 10.28 10.60 0.45
CA ARG A 30 11.00 10.66 1.73
C ARG A 30 10.14 11.30 2.79
N VAL A 31 10.09 10.67 3.96
CA VAL A 31 9.39 11.26 5.09
C VAL A 31 10.20 12.42 5.66
N ALA A 32 9.55 13.55 5.90
CA ALA A 32 10.21 14.73 6.47
C ALA A 32 10.39 14.64 8.00
N ARG A 33 9.82 13.60 8.63
CA ARG A 33 9.79 13.35 10.08
C ARG A 33 9.64 11.85 10.35
N PRO A 34 10.11 11.34 11.50
CA PRO A 34 9.92 9.95 11.86
C PRO A 34 8.45 9.63 12.18
N LEU A 35 8.01 8.44 11.75
CA LEU A 35 6.63 7.96 11.88
C LEU A 35 6.58 6.55 12.48
N THR A 36 5.49 6.24 13.17
CA THR A 36 5.11 4.85 13.52
C THR A 36 3.82 4.50 12.81
N ILE A 37 3.86 3.51 11.90
CA ILE A 37 2.70 3.05 11.14
C ILE A 37 1.87 2.07 11.95
N THR A 38 0.56 2.32 11.99
CA THR A 38 -0.44 1.52 12.71
C THR A 38 -1.44 0.86 11.77
N GLY A 39 -1.50 1.30 10.51
CA GLY A 39 -2.38 0.72 9.51
C GLY A 39 -1.91 0.97 8.08
N LEU A 40 -2.29 0.05 7.20
CA LEU A 40 -2.08 0.16 5.77
C LEU A 40 -3.37 -0.17 5.05
N ARG A 41 -3.68 0.59 3.99
CA ARG A 41 -4.84 0.37 3.14
C ARG A 41 -4.45 0.61 1.69
N ALA A 42 -5.16 -0.06 0.78
CA ALA A 42 -5.04 0.22 -0.63
C ALA A 42 -6.43 0.30 -1.27
N SER A 43 -6.54 1.14 -2.29
CA SER A 43 -7.77 1.28 -3.08
C SER A 43 -7.48 1.43 -4.56
N LEU A 44 -8.47 1.05 -5.36
CA LEU A 44 -8.48 1.14 -6.81
C LEU A 44 -9.63 2.03 -7.27
N VAL A 45 -9.47 2.63 -8.46
CA VAL A 45 -10.55 3.30 -9.18
C VAL A 45 -11.35 2.28 -10.00
N LEU A 46 -10.66 1.34 -10.62
CA LEU A 46 -11.28 0.21 -11.31
C LEU A 46 -10.77 -1.09 -10.69
N ALA A 47 -11.71 -1.94 -10.28
CA ALA A 47 -11.41 -3.22 -9.66
C ALA A 47 -10.65 -4.15 -10.62
N ASP A 48 -9.89 -5.06 -10.04
CA ASP A 48 -9.31 -6.20 -10.75
C ASP A 48 -10.44 -7.07 -11.35
N GLN A 49 -10.38 -7.31 -12.65
CA GLN A 49 -11.37 -8.08 -13.43
C GLN A 49 -11.01 -9.57 -13.56
N SER A 50 -9.98 -10.04 -12.84
CA SER A 50 -9.63 -11.45 -12.81
C SER A 50 -10.77 -12.30 -12.23
N PRO A 51 -10.84 -13.60 -12.54
CA PRO A 51 -11.77 -14.50 -11.85
C PRO A 51 -11.58 -14.45 -10.33
N VAL A 52 -12.66 -14.57 -9.56
CA VAL A 52 -12.66 -14.42 -8.08
C VAL A 52 -11.72 -15.40 -7.37
N GLU A 53 -11.45 -16.55 -7.98
CA GLU A 53 -10.56 -17.59 -7.44
C GLU A 53 -9.07 -17.27 -7.62
N THR A 54 -8.75 -16.21 -8.37
CA THR A 54 -7.36 -15.75 -8.51
C THR A 54 -6.89 -15.00 -7.27
N GLY A 55 -5.57 -14.89 -7.16
CA GLY A 55 -4.89 -14.28 -6.02
C GLY A 55 -5.07 -12.77 -5.88
N GLY A 56 -5.72 -12.08 -6.82
CA GLY A 56 -5.92 -10.63 -6.82
C GLY A 56 -4.65 -9.79 -6.97
N LEU A 57 -4.82 -8.47 -6.84
CA LEU A 57 -3.73 -7.50 -6.82
C LEU A 57 -2.99 -7.59 -5.47
N ARG A 58 -1.66 -7.76 -5.51
CA ARG A 58 -0.81 -7.84 -4.32
C ARG A 58 0.24 -6.75 -4.31
N LEU A 59 0.36 -6.08 -3.17
CA LEU A 59 1.20 -4.91 -2.98
C LEU A 59 2.15 -5.15 -1.81
N ASP A 60 3.38 -4.67 -1.93
CA ASP A 60 4.30 -4.56 -0.81
C ASP A 60 4.64 -3.09 -0.57
N VAL A 61 4.87 -2.74 0.69
CA VAL A 61 5.27 -1.39 1.07
C VAL A 61 6.66 -1.50 1.68
N LYS A 62 7.58 -0.70 1.18
CA LYS A 62 8.99 -0.78 1.54
C LYS A 62 9.47 0.50 2.18
N VAL A 63 10.31 0.36 3.20
CA VAL A 63 11.07 1.44 3.83
C VAL A 63 12.55 1.17 3.56
N ASN A 64 13.23 2.10 2.90
CA ASN A 64 14.64 1.94 2.50
C ASN A 64 14.91 0.61 1.76
N GLY A 65 13.93 0.16 0.96
CA GLY A 65 14.00 -1.08 0.19
C GLY A 65 13.63 -2.37 0.93
N ALA A 66 13.40 -2.33 2.25
CA ALA A 66 12.96 -3.48 3.04
C ALA A 66 11.44 -3.49 3.22
N SER A 67 10.79 -4.65 3.12
CA SER A 67 9.33 -4.76 3.34
C SER A 67 8.97 -4.43 4.79
N MET A 68 7.87 -3.70 4.98
CA MET A 68 7.30 -3.49 6.31
C MET A 68 6.23 -4.52 6.70
N LEU A 69 5.80 -5.37 5.75
CA LEU A 69 4.68 -6.28 5.91
C LEU A 69 5.13 -7.73 6.05
N SER A 70 4.42 -8.53 6.84
CA SER A 70 4.65 -9.97 6.96
C SER A 70 4.25 -10.75 5.70
N ALA A 71 3.37 -10.16 4.89
CA ALA A 71 2.87 -10.69 3.63
C ALA A 71 2.36 -9.52 2.77
N PRO A 72 2.26 -9.66 1.44
CA PRO A 72 1.72 -8.61 0.59
C PRO A 72 0.28 -8.21 0.98
N LEU A 73 0.00 -6.91 0.92
CA LEU A 73 -1.35 -6.38 1.03
C LEU A 73 -2.18 -6.80 -0.19
N LEU A 74 -3.38 -7.30 0.04
CA LEU A 74 -4.24 -7.89 -0.98
C LEU A 74 -5.47 -7.03 -1.27
N ILE A 75 -5.77 -6.84 -2.55
CA ILE A 75 -7.11 -6.47 -3.03
C ILE A 75 -7.63 -7.63 -3.89
N LYS A 76 -8.72 -8.28 -3.46
CA LYS A 76 -9.33 -9.39 -4.19
C LYS A 76 -9.95 -8.93 -5.51
N PRO A 77 -10.07 -9.83 -6.51
CA PRO A 77 -10.79 -9.53 -7.74
C PRO A 77 -12.22 -9.06 -7.47
N GLY A 78 -12.69 -8.10 -8.28
CA GLY A 78 -13.99 -7.44 -8.13
C GLY A 78 -14.08 -6.45 -6.96
N GLN A 79 -13.04 -6.31 -6.12
CA GLN A 79 -13.03 -5.38 -5.00
C GLN A 79 -12.25 -4.10 -5.31
N LEU A 80 -12.69 -2.99 -4.70
CA LEU A 80 -12.02 -1.69 -4.82
C LEU A 80 -11.12 -1.36 -3.63
N SER A 81 -11.11 -2.19 -2.59
CA SER A 81 -10.44 -1.89 -1.32
C SER A 81 -9.80 -3.13 -0.71
N SER A 82 -8.62 -2.96 -0.12
CA SER A 82 -7.97 -4.01 0.68
C SER A 82 -8.73 -4.32 1.97
N ARG A 83 -9.69 -3.47 2.37
CA ARG A 83 -10.52 -3.63 3.57
C ARG A 83 -11.88 -4.29 3.31
N ALA A 84 -12.12 -4.79 2.09
CA ALA A 84 -13.36 -5.51 1.78
C ALA A 84 -13.51 -6.77 2.66
N ALA A 85 -14.75 -7.19 2.88
CA ALA A 85 -15.06 -8.34 3.72
C ALA A 85 -14.36 -9.62 3.21
N GLY A 86 -13.82 -10.42 4.13
CA GLY A 86 -13.13 -11.66 3.79
C GLY A 86 -11.71 -11.50 3.23
N ILE A 87 -11.08 -10.32 3.36
CA ILE A 87 -9.66 -10.09 3.05
C ILE A 87 -8.85 -10.05 4.34
N ALA A 88 -7.93 -11.00 4.53
CA ALA A 88 -6.98 -10.99 5.63
C ALA A 88 -5.99 -9.83 5.48
N GLN A 89 -5.78 -9.05 6.56
CA GLN A 89 -4.78 -7.99 6.56
C GLN A 89 -3.42 -8.57 6.96
N PRO A 90 -2.32 -8.20 6.27
CA PRO A 90 -0.99 -8.58 6.70
C PRO A 90 -0.61 -7.87 8.01
N VAL A 91 0.33 -8.47 8.75
CA VAL A 91 0.89 -7.85 9.96
C VAL A 91 1.93 -6.82 9.56
N ILE A 92 1.87 -5.63 10.17
CA ILE A 92 2.93 -4.63 10.04
C ILE A 92 4.08 -5.08 10.95
N SER A 93 5.11 -5.65 10.35
CA SER A 93 6.25 -6.26 11.05
C SER A 93 7.38 -5.27 11.35
N ALA A 94 7.49 -4.20 10.55
CA ALA A 94 8.43 -3.10 10.77
C ALA A 94 7.70 -1.75 10.72
N PRO A 95 7.03 -1.34 11.82
CA PRO A 95 6.18 -0.15 11.82
C PRO A 95 6.96 1.18 11.88
N ALA A 96 8.23 1.15 12.27
CA ALA A 96 9.04 2.35 12.43
C ALA A 96 9.55 2.86 11.07
N ILE A 97 9.30 4.14 10.79
CA ILE A 97 9.86 4.86 9.65
C ILE A 97 10.77 5.96 10.21
N PRO A 98 12.09 5.81 10.09
CA PRO A 98 13.04 6.84 10.51
C PRO A 98 12.88 8.15 9.75
N ASP A 99 13.45 9.22 10.30
CA ASP A 99 13.59 10.50 9.60
C ASP A 99 14.35 10.32 8.26
N ASP A 100 13.89 11.03 7.21
CA ASP A 100 14.40 10.95 5.83
C ASP A 100 14.39 9.55 5.18
N ALA A 101 13.68 8.57 5.77
CA ALA A 101 13.54 7.26 5.15
C ALA A 101 12.70 7.34 3.87
N GLU A 102 13.09 6.58 2.85
CA GLU A 102 12.33 6.45 1.60
C GLU A 102 11.23 5.39 1.77
N ILE A 103 9.98 5.80 1.53
CA ILE A 103 8.83 4.91 1.38
C ILE A 103 8.59 4.68 -0.11
N SER A 104 8.36 3.43 -0.50
CA SER A 104 7.91 3.09 -1.84
C SER A 104 6.94 1.92 -1.82
N VAL A 105 6.21 1.75 -2.92
CA VAL A 105 5.25 0.66 -3.12
C VAL A 105 5.70 -0.23 -4.26
N ASP A 106 5.64 -1.54 -4.04
CA ASP A 106 5.84 -2.55 -5.08
C ASP A 106 4.51 -3.22 -5.41
N VAL A 107 4.23 -3.42 -6.69
CA VAL A 107 3.16 -4.33 -7.14
C VAL A 107 3.81 -5.69 -7.40
N VAL A 108 3.57 -6.64 -6.51
CA VAL A 108 4.17 -7.99 -6.53
C VAL A 108 3.41 -8.94 -7.46
N ALA A 109 2.09 -8.76 -7.55
CA ALA A 109 1.25 -9.44 -8.52
C ALA A 109 0.21 -8.45 -9.00
N GLU A 110 0.14 -8.24 -10.31
CA GLU A 110 -0.93 -7.46 -10.92
C GLU A 110 -2.23 -8.28 -11.00
N GLY A 111 -3.35 -7.56 -11.02
CA GLY A 111 -4.62 -8.11 -11.45
C GLY A 111 -4.86 -7.90 -12.96
N LEU A 112 -6.05 -8.21 -13.43
CA LEU A 112 -6.49 -7.96 -14.80
C LEU A 112 -7.21 -6.62 -14.88
N GLY A 113 -6.61 -5.65 -15.55
CA GLY A 113 -7.28 -4.39 -15.88
C GLY A 113 -7.56 -3.45 -14.70
N ALA A 114 -7.07 -3.74 -13.49
CA ALA A 114 -7.15 -2.85 -12.33
C ALA A 114 -6.54 -1.46 -12.64
N ARG A 115 -7.13 -0.38 -12.14
CA ARG A 115 -6.66 1.01 -12.41
C ARG A 115 -6.67 1.92 -11.18
N GLY A 116 -5.85 2.96 -11.21
CA GLY A 116 -5.91 4.06 -10.24
C GLY A 116 -5.54 3.66 -8.82
N LEU A 117 -4.42 2.96 -8.65
CA LEU A 117 -3.94 2.49 -7.35
C LEU A 117 -3.49 3.63 -6.44
N ARG A 118 -4.05 3.64 -5.22
CA ARG A 118 -3.60 4.46 -4.10
C ARG A 118 -3.31 3.58 -2.89
N VAL A 119 -2.26 3.91 -2.16
CA VAL A 119 -1.89 3.27 -0.89
C VAL A 119 -1.93 4.32 0.21
N MET A 120 -2.55 4.00 1.33
CA MET A 120 -2.69 4.86 2.50
C MET A 120 -1.95 4.24 3.68
N LEU A 121 -1.00 4.99 4.22
CA LEU A 121 -0.30 4.68 5.45
C LEU A 121 -0.96 5.49 6.56
N VAL A 122 -1.42 4.80 7.59
CA VAL A 122 -2.02 5.39 8.79
C VAL A 122 -1.02 5.21 9.92
N GLY A 123 -0.73 6.26 10.66
CA GLY A 123 0.25 6.21 11.73
C GLY A 123 0.20 7.42 12.64
N ASN A 124 1.28 7.58 13.40
CA ASN A 124 1.49 8.75 14.26
C ASN A 124 2.92 9.26 14.07
N TYR A 125 3.14 10.54 14.33
CA TYR A 125 4.51 11.06 14.49
C TYR A 125 5.19 10.35 15.67
N ALA A 126 6.40 9.85 15.43
CA ALA A 126 7.24 9.20 16.43
C ALA A 126 8.06 10.25 17.21
#